data_AF-A0A6P6C7F4-F1
#
_entry.id   AF-A0A6P6C7F4-F1
#
_cell.length_a   1.000
_cell.length_b   1.000
_cell.length_c   1.000
_cell.angle_alpha   90.00
_cell.angle_beta   90.00
_cell.angle_gamma   90.00
#
_symmetry.space_group_name_H-M   'P 1'
#
loop_
_entity.id
_entity.type
_entity.pdbx_description
1 polymer ?
#
loop_
_entity_poly.entity_id
_entity_poly.type
_entity_poly.pdbx_seq_one_letter_code
_entity_poly.pdbx_strand_id
1 'polypeptide(L)'
;MEQPEDMASLSEFDSLAGSIPATKVEITVSCRNLLDKDMFSKSDPLCVMYTQGMENKQWREFGRTEVIDNTLNPDFVRKFIVDYFFEEKQNLRFDLYDVDSKSPDLSKHDFLGQAFCTLGEIVGSPGSRLEKPLTEKPLLRAGSGMRSPKASHNGV
;
A
#
# COMPACT_ATOMS: atom_id res chain seq x y z
N MET A 1 -55.15 3.54 24.11
CA MET A 1 -53.93 4.21 23.62
C MET A 1 -53.02 4.31 24.83
N GLU A 2 -51.98 3.51 25.03
CA GLU A 2 -51.30 2.43 24.28
C GLU A 2 -50.73 1.40 25.29
N GLN A 3 -50.24 0.28 24.75
CA GLN A 3 -49.76 -0.92 25.46
C GLN A 3 -48.41 -0.71 26.18
N PRO A 4 -48.03 -1.59 27.12
CA PRO A 4 -46.67 -1.73 27.63
C PRO A 4 -45.88 -2.70 26.74
N GLU A 5 -44.71 -2.31 26.25
CA GLU A 5 -43.83 -3.19 25.46
C GLU A 5 -42.36 -2.97 25.81
N ASP A 6 -41.66 -4.10 25.94
CA ASP A 6 -40.25 -4.31 26.20
C ASP A 6 -39.30 -3.37 25.44
N MET A 7 -38.11 -3.16 26.00
CA MET A 7 -36.85 -3.63 25.39
C MET A 7 -35.67 -3.16 26.24
N ALA A 8 -34.95 -4.13 26.78
CA ALA A 8 -33.59 -3.95 27.28
C ALA A 8 -32.81 -3.07 26.29
N SER A 9 -32.21 -1.99 26.78
CA SER A 9 -31.29 -1.19 25.97
C SER A 9 -30.02 -2.01 25.75
N LEU A 10 -30.06 -2.87 24.73
CA LEU A 10 -28.90 -3.50 24.12
C LEU A 10 -28.06 -2.40 23.44
N SER A 11 -27.20 -1.76 24.22
CA SER A 11 -25.90 -1.30 23.73
C SER A 11 -24.82 -1.53 24.78
N GLU A 12 -25.00 -2.57 25.58
CA GLU A 12 -23.96 -3.25 26.36
C GLU A 12 -23.18 -4.21 25.42
N PHE A 13 -22.75 -3.72 24.25
CA PHE A 13 -21.98 -4.50 23.26
C PHE A 13 -20.91 -3.70 22.52
N ASP A 14 -20.16 -2.85 23.21
CA ASP A 14 -18.75 -2.70 22.81
C ASP A 14 -17.78 -2.49 23.97
N SER A 15 -18.21 -2.80 25.20
CA SER A 15 -17.31 -2.98 26.34
C SER A 15 -16.72 -4.41 26.41
N LEU A 16 -16.95 -5.22 25.35
CA LEU A 16 -16.40 -6.56 25.17
C LEU A 16 -15.40 -6.69 24.01
N ALA A 17 -15.05 -5.61 23.32
CA ALA A 17 -13.74 -5.56 22.67
C ALA A 17 -12.68 -5.45 23.78
N GLY A 18 -12.50 -6.53 24.54
CA GLY A 18 -11.43 -6.66 25.52
C GLY A 18 -10.17 -6.20 24.83
N SER A 19 -9.55 -5.14 25.35
CA SER A 19 -8.54 -4.32 24.66
C SER A 19 -7.69 -5.19 23.76
N ILE A 20 -8.02 -5.28 22.47
CA ILE A 20 -7.31 -6.18 21.59
C ILE A 20 -5.88 -5.65 21.62
N PRO A 21 -4.91 -6.42 22.15
CA PRO A 21 -3.62 -5.86 22.46
C PRO A 21 -2.95 -5.50 21.15
N ALA A 22 -2.95 -4.21 20.85
CA ALA A 22 -2.35 -3.65 19.66
C ALA A 22 -1.07 -2.92 20.05
N THR A 23 0.03 -3.24 19.37
CA THR A 23 1.28 -2.49 19.53
C THR A 23 1.35 -1.41 18.46
N LYS A 24 1.65 -0.17 18.82
CA LYS A 24 1.88 0.87 17.81
C LYS A 24 3.25 0.67 17.16
N VAL A 25 3.26 0.50 15.84
CA VAL A 25 4.47 0.38 15.02
C VAL A 25 4.65 1.64 14.19
N GLU A 26 5.87 2.15 14.18
CA GLU A 26 6.29 3.25 13.32
C GLU A 26 6.97 2.70 12.08
N ILE A 27 6.46 3.04 10.90
CA ILE A 27 7.02 2.63 9.61
C ILE A 27 7.64 3.85 8.94
N THR A 28 8.93 3.74 8.63
CA THR A 28 9.68 4.69 7.80
C THR A 28 9.92 4.08 6.42
N VAL A 29 9.90 4.91 5.38
CA VAL A 29 10.09 4.45 4.00
C VAL A 29 11.30 5.14 3.38
N SER A 30 12.04 4.37 2.58
CA SER A 30 13.13 4.88 1.74
C SER A 30 13.12 4.11 0.43
N CYS A 31 13.50 4.75 -0.67
CA CYS A 31 13.65 4.07 -1.95
C CYS A 31 15.07 4.23 -2.48
N ARG A 32 15.50 3.28 -3.32
CA ARG A 32 16.81 3.31 -3.97
C ARG A 32 16.63 2.99 -5.44
N ASN A 33 17.38 3.68 -6.28
CA ASN A 33 17.44 3.48 -7.72
C ASN A 33 16.05 3.48 -8.38
N LEU A 34 15.22 4.48 -8.05
CA LEU A 34 13.93 4.67 -8.71
C LEU A 34 14.10 4.82 -10.23
N LEU A 35 13.06 4.43 -10.97
CA LEU A 35 13.03 4.58 -12.43
C LEU A 35 13.04 6.07 -12.77
N ASP A 36 14.01 6.48 -13.59
CA ASP A 36 14.06 7.82 -14.12
C ASP A 36 13.16 7.90 -15.35
N LYS A 37 12.02 8.60 -15.24
CA LYS A 37 11.07 8.77 -16.34
C LYS A 37 11.30 10.03 -17.16
N ASP A 38 12.10 10.96 -16.64
CA ASP A 38 12.36 12.24 -17.26
C ASP A 38 13.66 12.22 -18.08
N MET A 39 13.62 12.88 -19.24
CA MET A 39 14.81 13.01 -20.10
C MET A 39 15.77 14.14 -19.67
N PHE A 40 15.30 15.08 -18.82
CA PHE A 40 16.02 16.31 -18.49
C PHE A 40 16.05 16.65 -16.99
N SER A 41 15.41 15.85 -16.13
CA SER A 41 15.36 15.96 -14.66
C SER A 41 15.34 14.55 -14.06
N LYS A 42 15.55 14.42 -12.74
CA LYS A 42 15.21 13.19 -12.01
C LYS A 42 13.82 13.33 -11.41
N SER A 43 13.24 12.22 -10.98
CA SER A 43 11.96 12.18 -10.30
C SER A 43 11.89 13.00 -8.99
N ASP A 44 10.67 13.43 -8.68
CA ASP A 44 10.20 14.05 -7.45
C ASP A 44 9.32 13.04 -6.68
N PRO A 45 9.91 12.01 -6.03
CA PRO A 45 9.17 10.89 -5.48
C PRO A 45 8.25 11.23 -4.31
N LEU A 46 7.07 10.61 -4.31
CA LEU A 46 6.08 10.55 -3.24
C LEU A 46 5.68 9.10 -2.97
N CYS A 47 5.63 8.68 -1.70
CA CYS A 47 5.12 7.38 -1.30
C CYS A 47 3.71 7.49 -0.69
N VAL A 48 2.80 6.63 -1.16
CA VAL A 48 1.45 6.47 -0.62
C VAL A 48 1.31 5.08 -0.02
N MET A 49 0.99 4.99 1.27
CA MET A 49 0.70 3.72 1.92
C MET A 49 -0.80 3.46 1.93
N TYR A 50 -1.18 2.23 1.61
CA TYR A 50 -2.55 1.73 1.68
C TYR A 50 -2.62 0.56 2.65
N THR A 51 -3.75 0.48 3.36
CA THR A 51 -4.12 -0.69 4.17
C THR A 51 -5.31 -1.39 3.53
N GLN A 52 -5.38 -2.71 3.71
CA GLN A 52 -6.49 -3.50 3.19
C GLN A 52 -7.55 -3.70 4.28
N GLY A 53 -8.82 -3.38 3.99
CA GLY A 53 -9.95 -3.66 4.89
C GLY A 53 -10.13 -5.16 5.13
N MET A 54 -10.46 -5.53 6.38
CA MET A 54 -10.56 -6.94 6.77
C MET A 54 -11.70 -7.68 6.05
N GLU A 55 -12.86 -7.04 5.97
CA GLU A 55 -14.11 -7.64 5.45
C GLU A 55 -14.15 -7.64 3.92
N ASN A 56 -13.98 -6.48 3.29
CA ASN A 56 -14.20 -6.30 1.85
C ASN A 56 -12.93 -6.40 1.00
N LYS A 57 -11.77 -6.62 1.63
CA LYS A 57 -10.44 -6.64 0.99
C LYS A 57 -10.13 -5.39 0.15
N GLN A 58 -10.82 -4.27 0.42
CA GLN A 58 -10.64 -3.03 -0.30
C GLN A 58 -9.40 -2.29 0.21
N TRP A 59 -8.60 -1.77 -0.72
CA TRP A 59 -7.48 -0.90 -0.40
C TRP A 59 -7.99 0.50 -0.03
N ARG A 60 -7.55 1.01 1.12
CA ARG A 60 -7.82 2.37 1.58
C ARG A 60 -6.51 3.10 1.77
N GLU A 61 -6.46 4.34 1.30
CA GLU A 61 -5.29 5.20 1.52
C GLU A 61 -5.14 5.43 3.02
N PHE A 62 -3.98 5.08 3.56
CA PHE A 62 -3.62 5.34 4.95
C PHE A 62 -3.00 6.71 5.10
N GLY A 63 -2.11 7.07 4.17
CA GLY A 63 -1.49 8.38 4.13
C GLY A 63 -0.39 8.48 3.07
N ARG A 64 0.17 9.67 2.96
CA ARG A 64 1.24 10.01 2.02
C ARG A 64 2.44 10.59 2.75
N THR A 65 3.63 10.41 2.18
CA THR A 65 4.84 11.10 2.61
C THR A 65 4.87 12.54 2.09
N GLU A 66 5.94 13.27 2.41
CA GLU A 66 6.36 14.41 1.63
C GLU A 66 6.85 14.00 0.24
N VAL A 67 6.93 14.98 -0.66
CA VAL A 67 7.63 14.90 -1.94
C VAL A 67 9.09 15.29 -1.70
N ILE A 68 10.03 14.58 -2.29
CA ILE A 68 11.45 14.92 -2.23
C ILE A 68 11.95 15.23 -3.64
N ASP A 69 12.36 16.47 -3.87
CA ASP A 69 12.70 16.94 -5.22
C ASP A 69 14.00 16.30 -5.76
N ASN A 70 14.00 15.96 -7.04
CA ASN A 70 15.16 15.62 -7.87
C ASN A 70 16.05 14.51 -7.30
N THR A 71 15.45 13.39 -6.91
CA THR A 71 16.18 12.23 -6.35
C THR A 71 15.59 10.88 -6.78
N LEU A 72 16.50 9.96 -7.12
CA LEU A 72 16.15 8.54 -7.33
C LEU A 72 16.33 7.70 -6.06
N ASN A 73 16.79 8.32 -4.96
CA ASN A 73 17.12 7.65 -3.70
C ASN A 73 16.51 8.39 -2.50
N PRO A 74 15.18 8.56 -2.43
CA PRO A 74 14.55 9.30 -1.36
C PRO A 74 14.67 8.57 -0.01
N ASP A 75 14.90 9.35 1.04
CA ASP A 75 14.73 8.95 2.45
C ASP A 75 13.61 9.82 3.02
N PHE A 76 12.41 9.25 3.18
CA PHE A 76 11.24 9.99 3.65
C PHE A 76 11.28 10.15 5.17
N VAL A 77 10.99 11.37 5.63
CA VAL A 77 10.92 11.76 7.04
C VAL A 77 9.55 11.42 7.62
N ARG A 78 8.47 11.51 6.82
CA ARG A 78 7.13 11.15 7.29
C ARG A 78 7.08 9.68 7.70
N LYS A 79 6.58 9.47 8.91
CA LYS A 79 6.36 8.15 9.50
C LYS A 79 4.89 7.77 9.41
N PHE A 80 4.61 6.49 9.13
CA PHE A 80 3.27 5.92 9.27
C PHE A 80 3.17 5.19 10.62
N ILE A 81 2.22 5.59 11.46
CA ILE A 81 2.01 4.97 12.78
C ILE A 81 0.79 4.05 12.66
N VAL A 82 1.01 2.73 12.70
CA VAL A 82 -0.02 1.72 12.49
C VAL A 82 -0.17 0.86 13.73
N ASP A 83 -1.41 0.52 14.10
CA ASP A 83 -1.68 -0.44 15.15
C ASP A 83 -1.41 -1.87 14.62
N TYR A 84 -0.51 -2.60 15.27
CA TYR A 84 -0.13 -3.97 14.94
C TYR A 84 -0.89 -4.98 15.80
N PHE A 85 -1.63 -5.86 15.14
CA PHE A 85 -2.39 -6.95 15.73
C PHE A 85 -1.72 -8.27 15.33
N PHE A 86 -1.09 -8.95 16.30
CA PHE A 86 -0.24 -10.12 16.00
C PHE A 86 -1.03 -11.31 15.44
N GLU A 87 -2.32 -11.42 15.76
CA GLU A 87 -3.21 -12.48 15.28
C GLU A 87 -3.73 -12.22 13.86
N GLU A 88 -3.51 -11.02 13.33
CA GLU A 88 -4.09 -10.59 12.06
C GLU A 88 -3.06 -10.43 10.95
N LYS A 89 -3.45 -10.89 9.76
CA LYS A 89 -2.69 -10.60 8.55
C LYS A 89 -3.06 -9.20 8.05
N GLN A 90 -2.27 -8.21 8.46
CA GLN A 90 -2.44 -6.82 8.05
C GLN A 90 -1.67 -6.54 6.75
N ASN A 91 -2.38 -6.53 5.62
CA ASN A 91 -1.83 -6.27 4.30
C ASN A 91 -1.57 -4.78 4.07
N LEU A 92 -0.36 -4.48 3.58
CA LEU A 92 0.11 -3.15 3.21
C LEU A 92 0.46 -3.11 1.72
N ARG A 93 0.18 -1.97 1.09
CA ARG A 93 0.66 -1.65 -0.26
C ARG A 93 1.30 -0.27 -0.23
N PHE A 94 2.45 -0.15 -0.86
CA PHE A 94 3.17 1.11 -1.03
C PHE A 94 3.22 1.43 -2.51
N ASP A 95 2.62 2.56 -2.89
CA ASP A 95 2.64 3.06 -4.28
C ASP A 95 3.58 4.26 -4.33
N LEU A 96 4.47 4.28 -5.33
CA LEU A 96 5.41 5.37 -5.57
C LEU A 96 4.99 6.14 -6.82
N TYR A 97 5.07 7.46 -6.72
CA TYR A 97 4.71 8.40 -7.79
C TYR A 97 5.81 9.42 -7.97
N ASP A 98 5.99 9.86 -9.21
CA ASP A 98 6.77 11.02 -9.61
C ASP A 98 5.82 12.23 -9.71
N VAL A 99 6.07 13.28 -8.95
CA VAL A 99 5.13 14.39 -8.78
C VAL A 99 5.41 15.51 -9.76
N ASP A 100 4.74 15.48 -10.92
CA ASP A 100 4.93 16.48 -11.99
C ASP A 100 4.29 17.86 -11.71
N SER A 101 3.44 17.96 -10.68
CA SER A 101 2.68 19.18 -10.41
C SER A 101 2.24 19.31 -8.96
N LYS A 102 1.71 20.48 -8.58
CA LYS A 102 1.15 20.72 -7.24
C LYS A 102 -0.24 20.11 -7.02
N SER A 103 -0.74 19.32 -7.96
CA SER A 103 -2.06 18.69 -7.86
C SER A 103 -2.04 17.62 -6.75
N PRO A 104 -3.07 17.52 -5.89
CA PRO A 104 -3.18 16.39 -4.96
C PRO A 104 -3.72 15.11 -5.62
N ASP A 105 -4.18 15.21 -6.87
CA ASP A 105 -4.72 14.10 -7.65
C ASP A 105 -3.61 13.20 -8.22
N LEU A 106 -3.48 12.00 -7.65
CA LEU A 106 -2.48 10.99 -8.04
C LEU A 106 -2.61 10.52 -9.50
N SER A 107 -3.75 10.75 -10.17
CA SER A 107 -3.92 10.40 -11.58
C SER A 107 -3.12 11.32 -12.53
N LYS A 108 -2.64 12.46 -12.03
CA LYS A 108 -1.82 13.43 -12.78
C LYS A 108 -0.32 13.30 -12.51
N HIS A 109 0.07 12.22 -11.86
CA HIS A 109 1.45 11.93 -11.47
C HIS A 109 1.88 10.60 -12.04
N ASP A 110 3.16 10.52 -12.38
CA ASP A 110 3.70 9.37 -13.04
C ASP A 110 3.95 8.22 -12.05
N PHE A 111 3.29 7.10 -12.26
CA PHE A 111 3.45 5.94 -11.39
C PHE A 111 4.83 5.30 -11.58
N LEU A 112 5.61 5.19 -10.51
CA LEU A 112 6.97 4.62 -10.51
C LEU A 112 7.00 3.14 -10.13
N GLY A 113 6.00 2.67 -9.38
CA GLY A 113 5.87 1.27 -9.01
C GLY A 113 5.14 1.05 -7.69
N GLN A 114 4.83 -0.20 -7.38
CA GLN A 114 4.21 -0.61 -6.12
C GLN A 114 4.94 -1.80 -5.49
N ALA A 115 4.89 -1.86 -4.16
CA ALA A 115 5.30 -3.02 -3.38
C ALA A 115 4.16 -3.47 -2.45
N PHE A 116 4.04 -4.78 -2.27
CA PHE A 116 3.11 -5.38 -1.32
C PHE A 116 3.88 -6.13 -0.24
N CYS A 117 3.41 -6.00 0.99
CA CYS A 117 3.86 -6.81 2.10
C CYS A 117 2.77 -6.87 3.17
N THR A 118 3.08 -7.50 4.28
CA THR A 118 2.28 -7.45 5.51
C THR A 118 3.04 -6.70 6.59
N LEU A 119 2.33 -6.12 7.55
CA LEU A 119 2.97 -5.51 8.72
C LEU A 119 3.80 -6.54 9.49
N GLY A 120 3.32 -7.78 9.58
CA GLY A 120 4.05 -8.90 10.17
C GLY A 120 5.37 -9.22 9.45
N GLU A 121 5.44 -9.14 8.12
CA GLU A 121 6.71 -9.28 7.38
C GLU A 121 7.72 -8.20 7.77
N ILE A 122 7.30 -6.94 7.94
CA ILE A 122 8.20 -5.84 8.32
C ILE A 122 8.73 -6.08 9.73
N VAL A 123 7.83 -6.28 10.70
CA VAL A 123 8.18 -6.45 12.12
C VAL A 123 9.03 -7.70 12.34
N GLY A 124 8.73 -8.78 11.61
CA GLY A 124 9.45 -10.06 11.71
C GLY A 124 10.74 -10.16 10.91
N SER A 125 11.07 -9.17 10.06
CA SER A 125 12.32 -9.17 9.30
C SER A 125 13.53 -8.86 10.20
N PRO A 126 14.74 -9.39 9.90
CA PRO A 126 15.95 -9.03 10.64
C PRO A 126 16.15 -7.51 10.73
N GLY A 127 16.30 -7.00 11.96
CA GLY A 127 16.42 -5.56 12.21
C GLY A 127 15.15 -4.74 11.90
N SER A 128 13.99 -5.40 11.79
CA SER A 128 12.70 -4.78 11.43
C SER A 128 12.76 -4.00 10.11
N ARG A 129 13.61 -4.47 9.18
CA ARG A 129 13.84 -3.86 7.88
C ARG A 129 13.48 -4.84 6.78
N LEU A 130 12.58 -4.42 5.90
CA LEU A 130 12.14 -5.18 4.74
C LEU A 130 12.48 -4.42 3.46
N GLU A 131 13.13 -5.11 2.52
CA GLU A 131 13.41 -4.60 1.18
C GLU A 131 12.60 -5.40 0.15
N LYS A 132 11.91 -4.71 -0.76
CA LYS A 132 11.13 -5.31 -1.84
C LYS A 132 11.38 -4.54 -3.13
N PRO A 133 11.47 -5.23 -4.28
CA PRO A 133 11.50 -4.55 -5.57
C PRO A 133 10.15 -3.87 -5.83
N LEU A 134 10.19 -2.72 -6.51
CA LEU A 134 8.99 -2.10 -7.06
C LEU A 134 8.53 -2.89 -8.28
N THR A 135 7.22 -3.10 -8.36
CA THR A 135 6.54 -3.77 -9.48
C THR A 135 5.67 -2.77 -10.22
N GLU A 136 5.59 -2.88 -11.54
CA GLU A 136 4.64 -2.08 -12.32
C GLU A 136 3.20 -2.52 -12.01
N LYS A 137 2.21 -1.66 -12.32
CA LYS A 137 0.80 -2.07 -12.25
C LYS A 137 0.60 -3.27 -13.19
N PRO A 138 -0.11 -4.33 -12.75
CA PRO A 138 -0.56 -5.35 -13.68
C PRO A 138 -1.37 -4.66 -14.77
N LEU A 139 -0.89 -4.70 -16.02
CA LEU A 139 -1.68 -4.28 -17.16
C LEU A 139 -2.91 -5.19 -17.16
N LEU A 140 -4.05 -4.69 -16.71
CA LEU A 140 -5.33 -5.27 -17.06
C LEU A 140 -5.40 -5.18 -18.59
N ARG A 141 -5.00 -6.26 -19.27
CA ARG A 141 -5.15 -6.38 -20.72
C ARG A 141 -6.64 -6.38 -21.00
N ALA A 142 -7.19 -5.19 -21.25
CA ALA A 142 -8.43 -5.03 -21.99
C ALA A 142 -8.29 -5.87 -23.28
N GLY A 143 -9.28 -6.71 -23.54
CA GLY A 143 -9.20 -7.81 -24.51
C GLY A 143 -8.64 -7.38 -25.86
N SER A 144 -7.53 -8.02 -26.27
CA SER A 144 -7.14 -8.22 -27.66
C SER A 144 -6.13 -9.36 -27.71
N GLY A 145 -6.44 -10.36 -28.54
CA GLY A 145 -5.97 -11.73 -28.42
C GLY A 145 -4.45 -11.92 -28.41
N MET A 146 -3.98 -12.67 -27.41
CA MET A 146 -2.71 -13.39 -27.49
C MET A 146 -2.85 -14.52 -28.51
N ARG A 147 -2.27 -14.34 -29.69
CA ARG A 147 -1.83 -15.48 -30.49
C ARG A 147 -0.67 -16.12 -29.74
N SER A 148 -0.84 -17.38 -29.36
CA SER A 148 0.23 -18.21 -28.82
C SER A 148 1.38 -18.31 -29.82
N PRO A 149 2.65 -18.29 -29.37
CA PRO A 149 3.77 -18.63 -30.24
C PRO A 149 3.66 -20.11 -30.63
N LYS A 150 3.64 -20.38 -31.95
CA LYS A 150 3.73 -21.75 -32.47
C LYS A 150 5.11 -22.32 -32.11
N ALA A 151 5.12 -23.42 -31.38
CA ALA A 151 6.31 -24.24 -31.21
C ALA A 151 6.79 -24.72 -32.59
N SER A 152 8.01 -24.31 -32.98
CA SER A 152 8.72 -24.88 -34.12
C SER A 152 9.22 -26.26 -33.72
N HIS A 153 8.70 -27.28 -34.40
CA HIS A 153 9.19 -28.64 -34.37
C HIS A 153 10.34 -28.71 -35.39
N ASN A 154 11.57 -28.93 -34.95
CA ASN A 154 12.65 -29.37 -35.83
C ASN A 154 13.01 -30.80 -35.45
N GLY A 155 12.44 -31.75 -36.20
CA GLY A 155 13.01 -33.06 -36.44
C GLY A 155 13.14 -33.21 -37.96
N VAL A 156 14.35 -33.39 -38.47
CA VAL A 156 14.97 -34.68 -38.82
C VAL A 156 16.48 -34.48 -38.74
#